data_AF-G0Z9G3-F1
#
_entry.id   AF-G0Z9G3-F1
#
_cell.length_a   1.000
_cell.length_b   1.000
_cell.length_c   1.000
_cell.angle_alpha   90.00
_cell.angle_beta   90.00
_cell.angle_gamma   90.00
#
_symmetry.space_group_name_H-M   'P 1'
#
loop_
_entity.id
_entity.type
_entity.pdbx_description
1 polymer ?
#
loop_
_entity_poly.entity_id
_entity_poly.type
_entity_poly.pdbx_seq_one_letter_code
_entity_poly.pdbx_strand_id
1 'polypeptide(L)'
;FYYLPGSAPCRSVLMTAKALGIELNKKLLNLQAGEHLKPEFLKINPQHTIPTLVDGDFALWESRAVMVYLVEKYGKTDSLYPKCPKKRAVINQRLYFDMGTLYKAFADYYYPQIFAKAPAD
;
A
#
# COMPACT_ATOMS: atom_id res chain seq x y z
N PHE A 1 -8.70 1.53 7.39
CA PHE A 1 -7.45 1.07 6.78
C PHE A 1 -7.30 -0.43 7.02
N TYR A 2 -7.58 -1.25 6.01
CA TYR A 2 -7.46 -2.71 6.06
C TYR A 2 -6.02 -3.12 5.78
N TYR A 3 -5.41 -3.89 6.68
CA TYR A 3 -3.97 -4.16 6.63
C TYR A 3 -3.54 -5.43 7.39
N LEU A 4 -2.28 -5.81 7.19
CA LEU A 4 -1.52 -6.69 8.07
C LEU A 4 -0.17 -6.03 8.39
N PRO A 5 0.36 -6.16 9.62
CA PRO A 5 1.59 -5.49 10.04
C PRO A 5 2.84 -5.97 9.29
N GLY A 6 2.89 -7.24 8.88
CA GLY A 6 4.02 -7.80 8.12
C GLY A 6 4.08 -7.36 6.66
N SER A 7 2.96 -6.90 6.09
CA SER A 7 2.87 -6.52 4.68
C SER A 7 3.68 -5.24 4.40
N ALA A 8 4.69 -5.34 3.54
CA ALA A 8 5.50 -4.18 3.13
C ALA A 8 4.68 -3.02 2.55
N PRO A 9 3.73 -3.24 1.61
CA PRO A 9 2.89 -2.14 1.10
C PRO A 9 1.97 -1.56 2.18
N CYS A 10 1.55 -2.32 3.18
CA CYS A 10 0.81 -1.76 4.33
C CYS A 10 1.71 -0.87 5.19
N ARG A 11 2.96 -1.30 5.44
CA ARG A 11 3.92 -0.53 6.23
C ARG A 11 4.28 0.80 5.60
N SER A 12 4.35 0.90 4.27
CA SER A 12 4.59 2.18 3.60
C SER A 12 3.47 3.19 3.89
N VAL A 13 2.20 2.77 3.80
CA VAL A 13 1.06 3.62 4.15
C VAL A 13 1.06 4.01 5.64
N LEU A 14 1.40 3.07 6.54
CA LEU A 14 1.52 3.37 7.97
C LEU A 14 2.57 4.45 8.26
N MET A 15 3.73 4.37 7.60
CA MET A 15 4.80 5.38 7.75
C MET A 15 4.37 6.73 7.18
N THR A 16 3.73 6.75 6.00
CA THR A 16 3.21 7.99 5.41
C THR A 16 2.15 8.64 6.28
N ALA A 17 1.18 7.87 6.77
CA ALA A 17 0.16 8.39 7.69
C ALA A 17 0.79 8.96 8.96
N LYS A 18 1.79 8.27 9.53
CA LYS A 18 2.53 8.76 10.70
C LYS A 18 3.28 10.06 10.41
N ALA A 19 3.95 10.16 9.26
CA ALA A 19 4.66 11.37 8.83
C ALA A 19 3.72 12.57 8.64
N LEU A 20 2.46 12.31 8.27
CA LEU A 20 1.41 13.32 8.12
C LEU A 20 0.66 13.62 9.42
N GLY A 21 0.91 12.87 10.50
CA GLY A 21 0.18 12.97 11.76
C GLY A 21 -1.28 12.47 11.68
N ILE A 22 -1.57 11.57 10.74
CA ILE A 22 -2.90 10.99 10.53
C ILE A 22 -3.06 9.75 11.41
N GLU A 23 -4.12 9.72 12.20
CA GLU A 23 -4.54 8.51 12.89
C GLU A 23 -5.41 7.64 11.97
N LEU A 24 -4.91 6.44 11.65
CA LEU A 24 -5.67 5.49 10.85
C LEU A 24 -6.51 4.59 11.77
N ASN A 25 -7.80 4.46 11.46
CA ASN A 25 -8.60 3.35 11.97
C ASN A 25 -8.10 2.03 11.34
N LYS A 26 -7.17 1.38 12.03
CA LYS A 26 -6.50 0.14 11.62
C LYS A 26 -7.43 -1.06 11.82
N LYS A 27 -7.74 -1.74 10.72
CA LYS A 27 -8.55 -2.97 10.69
C LYS A 27 -7.66 -4.11 10.21
N LEU A 28 -7.35 -5.06 11.09
CA LEU A 28 -6.64 -6.26 10.67
C LEU A 28 -7.52 -7.03 9.67
N LEU A 29 -6.91 -7.47 8.56
CA LEU A 29 -7.57 -8.33 7.58
C LEU A 29 -6.74 -9.59 7.39
N ASN A 30 -7.19 -10.69 7.98
CA ASN A 30 -6.46 -11.94 8.00
C ASN A 30 -6.52 -12.64 6.63
N LEU A 31 -5.42 -12.54 5.88
CA LEU A 31 -5.29 -13.17 4.58
C LEU A 31 -5.26 -14.70 4.66
N GLN A 32 -4.66 -15.28 5.72
CA GLN A 32 -4.59 -16.73 5.91
C GLN A 32 -5.97 -17.34 6.18
N ALA A 33 -6.85 -16.59 6.87
CA ALA A 33 -8.23 -16.97 7.09
C ALA A 33 -9.17 -16.60 5.91
N GLY A 34 -8.63 -16.10 4.79
CA GLY A 34 -9.41 -15.77 3.60
C GLY A 34 -10.36 -14.57 3.76
N GLU A 35 -10.16 -13.69 4.75
CA GLU A 35 -11.11 -12.60 5.04
C GLU A 35 -11.27 -11.61 3.87
N HIS A 36 -10.18 -11.36 3.14
CA HIS A 36 -10.15 -10.56 1.92
C HIS A 36 -10.99 -11.15 0.76
N LEU A 37 -11.33 -12.43 0.81
CA LEU A 37 -12.14 -13.08 -0.22
C LEU A 37 -13.64 -13.08 0.11
N LYS A 38 -14.02 -12.61 1.30
CA LYS A 38 -15.42 -12.58 1.71
C LYS A 38 -16.18 -11.49 0.95
N PRO A 39 -17.48 -11.69 0.63
CA PRO A 39 -18.28 -10.73 -0.12
C PRO A 39 -18.29 -9.31 0.46
N GLU A 40 -18.17 -9.17 1.78
CA GLU A 40 -18.14 -7.88 2.46
C GLU A 40 -16.89 -7.07 2.09
N PHE A 41 -15.73 -7.71 1.96
CA PHE A 41 -14.50 -7.02 1.55
C PHE A 41 -14.43 -6.83 0.04
N LEU A 42 -14.92 -7.79 -0.76
CA LEU A 42 -14.97 -7.68 -2.21
C LEU A 42 -15.82 -6.50 -2.70
N LYS A 43 -16.87 -6.13 -1.95
CA LYS A 43 -17.65 -4.91 -2.21
C LYS A 43 -16.84 -3.62 -2.04
N ILE A 44 -15.78 -3.65 -1.23
CA ILE A 44 -14.89 -2.50 -0.97
C ILE A 44 -13.74 -2.49 -1.98
N ASN A 45 -13.08 -3.62 -2.16
CA ASN A 45 -11.97 -3.79 -3.09
C ASN A 45 -12.17 -5.11 -3.86
N PRO A 46 -12.62 -5.06 -5.12
CA PRO A 46 -12.84 -6.27 -5.92
C PRO A 46 -11.53 -6.98 -6.29
N GLN A 47 -10.38 -6.29 -6.22
CA GLN A 47 -9.04 -6.88 -6.37
C GLN A 47 -8.55 -7.55 -5.07
N HIS A 48 -9.32 -7.48 -3.97
CA HIS A 48 -9.08 -8.19 -2.71
C HIS A 48 -7.64 -8.08 -2.16
N THR A 49 -7.04 -6.89 -2.24
CA THR A 49 -5.66 -6.64 -1.78
C THR A 49 -5.58 -5.79 -0.52
N ILE A 50 -4.47 -5.92 0.19
CA ILE A 50 -4.06 -4.97 1.24
C ILE A 50 -2.77 -4.25 0.82
N PRO A 51 -2.60 -2.96 1.15
CA PRO A 51 -3.52 -2.13 1.92
C PRO A 51 -4.76 -1.69 1.12
N THR A 52 -5.88 -1.53 1.83
CA THR A 52 -7.07 -0.83 1.31
C THR A 52 -7.48 0.27 2.29
N LEU A 53 -7.54 1.51 1.81
CA LEU A 53 -8.06 2.66 2.53
C LEU A 53 -9.55 2.84 2.19
N VAL A 54 -10.35 3.20 3.20
CA VAL A 54 -11.71 3.70 3.02
C VAL A 54 -11.76 5.03 3.75
N ASP A 55 -12.12 6.08 3.03
CA ASP A 55 -12.15 7.46 3.50
C ASP A 55 -13.47 8.09 3.04
N GLY A 56 -14.46 8.11 3.94
CA GLY A 56 -15.84 8.39 3.57
C GLY A 56 -16.41 7.29 2.67
N ASP A 57 -16.90 7.68 1.50
CA ASP A 57 -17.41 6.84 0.43
C ASP A 57 -16.33 6.36 -0.55
N PHE A 58 -15.09 6.83 -0.39
CA PHE A 58 -13.99 6.53 -1.29
C PHE A 58 -13.18 5.32 -0.80
N ALA A 59 -13.18 4.24 -1.58
CA ALA A 59 -12.31 3.09 -1.39
C ALA A 59 -11.11 3.16 -2.35
N LEU A 60 -9.89 3.01 -1.82
CA LEU A 60 -8.65 3.07 -2.58
C LEU A 60 -7.68 1.97 -2.14
N TRP A 61 -7.17 1.21 -3.10
CA TRP A 61 -6.08 0.26 -2.93
C TRP A 61 -4.86 0.70 -3.74
N GLU A 62 -3.82 -0.14 -3.81
CA GLU A 62 -2.46 0.21 -4.24
C GLU A 62 -1.75 1.17 -3.29
N SER A 63 -0.77 0.66 -2.54
CA SER A 63 -0.13 1.40 -1.45
C SER A 63 0.49 2.72 -1.89
N ARG A 64 1.07 2.78 -3.09
CA ARG A 64 1.71 3.99 -3.64
C ARG A 64 0.67 5.05 -4.01
N ALA A 65 -0.49 4.65 -4.52
CA ALA A 65 -1.61 5.54 -4.76
C ALA A 65 -2.19 6.06 -3.43
N VAL A 66 -2.40 5.17 -2.45
CA VAL A 66 -2.85 5.55 -1.10
C VAL A 66 -1.90 6.55 -0.44
N MET A 67 -0.58 6.35 -0.53
CA MET A 67 0.40 7.28 0.02
C MET A 67 0.28 8.68 -0.62
N VAL A 68 0.22 8.75 -1.95
CA VAL A 68 0.06 10.03 -2.67
C VAL A 68 -1.26 10.71 -2.27
N TYR A 69 -2.37 9.97 -2.24
CA TYR A 69 -3.67 10.48 -1.83
C TYR A 69 -3.65 11.08 -0.41
N LEU A 70 -3.04 10.39 0.56
CA LEU A 70 -2.95 10.89 1.92
C LEU A 70 -2.14 12.20 1.98
N VAL A 71 -1.02 12.28 1.25
CA VAL A 71 -0.22 13.52 1.19
C VAL A 71 -1.00 14.65 0.55
N GLU A 72 -1.70 14.40 -0.57
CA GLU A 72 -2.45 15.45 -1.28
C GLU A 72 -3.67 15.95 -0.49
N LYS A 73 -4.40 15.06 0.19
CA LYS A 73 -5.63 15.42 0.93
C LYS A 73 -5.36 15.98 2.32
N TYR A 74 -4.39 15.42 3.05
CA TYR A 74 -4.18 15.71 4.46
C TYR A 74 -2.84 16.37 4.78
N GLY A 75 -1.94 16.48 3.80
CA GLY A 75 -0.64 17.13 3.98
C GLY A 75 -0.78 18.62 4.30
N LYS A 76 -0.20 19.04 5.42
CA LYS A 76 -0.07 20.47 5.77
C LYS A 76 0.89 21.22 4.83
N THR A 77 1.84 20.48 4.27
CA THR A 77 2.78 20.96 3.25
C THR A 77 2.91 19.90 2.17
N ASP A 78 3.52 20.26 1.04
CA ASP A 78 3.76 19.35 -0.07
C ASP A 78 5.16 18.71 -0.01
N SER A 79 5.87 18.77 1.13
CA SER A 79 7.27 18.33 1.22
C SER A 79 7.50 16.86 0.84
N LEU A 80 6.53 15.98 1.14
CA LEU A 80 6.58 14.56 0.79
C LEU A 80 6.19 14.27 -0.67
N TYR A 81 5.40 15.15 -1.28
CA TYR A 81 4.97 15.02 -2.68
C TYR A 81 4.70 16.40 -3.31
N PRO A 82 5.76 17.14 -3.70
CA PRO A 82 5.66 18.57 -4.06
C PRO A 82 4.74 18.81 -5.24
N LYS A 83 4.07 19.97 -5.31
CA LYS A 83 3.16 20.30 -6.44
C LYS A 83 3.91 20.50 -7.77
N CYS A 84 5.21 20.81 -7.71
CA CYS A 84 6.05 21.00 -8.90
C CYS A 84 6.06 19.73 -9.79
N PRO A 85 5.60 19.80 -11.05
CA PRO A 85 5.50 18.63 -11.93
C PRO A 85 6.83 17.89 -12.12
N LYS A 86 7.94 18.64 -12.25
CA LYS A 86 9.28 18.04 -12.40
C LYS A 86 9.68 17.21 -11.18
N LYS A 87 9.39 17.69 -9.96
CA LYS A 87 9.66 16.93 -8.73
C LYS A 87 8.74 15.71 -8.62
N ARG A 88 7.45 15.84 -8.94
CA ARG A 88 6.50 14.70 -8.97
C ARG A 88 6.93 13.63 -9.97
N ALA A 89 7.38 14.02 -11.16
CA ALA A 89 7.83 13.06 -12.16
C ALA A 89 8.96 12.16 -11.63
N VAL A 90 9.94 12.74 -10.92
CA VAL A 90 11.01 11.96 -10.28
C VAL A 90 10.47 11.06 -9.17
N ILE A 91 9.56 11.55 -8.32
CA ILE A 91 8.95 10.73 -7.26
C ILE A 91 8.15 9.56 -7.86
N ASN A 92 7.31 9.83 -8.85
CA ASN A 92 6.53 8.81 -9.55
C ASN A 92 7.44 7.77 -10.19
N GLN A 93 8.51 8.20 -10.86
CA GLN A 93 9.51 7.31 -11.40
C GLN A 93 10.13 6.41 -10.32
N ARG A 94 10.36 6.91 -9.09
CA ARG A 94 10.86 6.10 -7.97
C ARG A 94 9.80 5.19 -7.37
N LEU A 95 8.54 5.61 -7.29
CA LEU A 95 7.42 4.76 -6.89
C LEU A 95 7.25 3.58 -7.85
N TYR A 96 7.34 3.83 -9.17
CA TYR A 96 7.29 2.75 -10.16
C TYR A 96 8.51 1.84 -10.13
N PHE A 97 9.72 2.38 -9.93
CA PHE A 97 10.92 1.56 -9.74
C PHE A 97 10.81 0.67 -8.49
N ASP A 98 10.34 1.23 -7.38
CA ASP A 98 10.10 0.51 -6.15
C ASP A 98 9.09 -0.63 -6.38
N MET A 99 8.01 -0.40 -7.14
CA MET A 99 7.02 -1.43 -7.47
C MET A 99 7.53 -2.50 -8.44
N GLY A 100 7.94 -2.07 -9.64
CA GLY A 100 8.16 -2.93 -10.80
C GLY A 100 9.58 -3.44 -10.94
N THR A 101 10.51 -2.97 -10.11
CA THR A 101 11.91 -3.41 -10.15
C THR A 101 12.36 -3.92 -8.78
N LEU A 102 12.37 -3.07 -7.76
CA LEU A 102 12.94 -3.43 -6.45
C LEU A 102 12.07 -4.42 -5.69
N TYR A 103 10.80 -4.08 -5.44
CA TYR A 103 9.87 -4.97 -4.74
C TYR A 103 9.52 -6.19 -5.58
N LYS A 104 9.47 -6.04 -6.90
CA LYS A 104 9.31 -7.17 -7.82
C LYS A 104 10.43 -8.19 -7.66
N ALA A 105 11.71 -7.76 -7.68
CA ALA A 105 12.83 -8.66 -7.47
C ALA A 105 12.76 -9.38 -6.11
N PHE A 106 12.36 -8.65 -5.06
CA PHE A 106 12.11 -9.26 -3.75
C PHE A 106 11.00 -10.32 -3.81
N ALA A 107 9.85 -10.00 -4.41
CA ALA A 107 8.72 -10.92 -4.49
C ALA A 107 9.07 -12.15 -5.33
N ASP A 108 9.66 -11.96 -6.51
CA ASP A 108 10.01 -13.04 -7.43
C ASP A 108 10.99 -14.04 -6.79
N TYR A 109 11.96 -13.56 -5.99
CA TYR A 109 12.93 -14.44 -5.32
C TYR A 109 12.38 -15.07 -4.03
N TYR A 110 11.82 -14.27 -3.12
CA TYR A 110 11.49 -14.73 -1.77
C TYR A 110 10.09 -15.34 -1.64
N TYR A 111 9.10 -14.93 -2.45
CA TYR A 111 7.73 -15.44 -2.29
C TYR A 111 7.59 -16.93 -2.60
N PRO A 112 8.22 -17.48 -3.67
CA PRO A 112 8.17 -18.92 -3.91
C PRO A 112 8.73 -19.73 -2.74
N GLN A 113 9.80 -19.24 -2.10
CA GLN A 113 10.42 -19.91 -0.96
C GLN A 113 9.53 -19.85 0.29
N ILE A 114 9.00 -18.67 0.61
CA ILE A 114 8.23 -18.44 1.84
C ILE A 114 6.82 -19.07 1.75
N PHE A 115 6.13 -18.92 0.61
CA PHE A 115 4.72 -19.30 0.49
C PHE A 115 4.50 -20.62 -0.24
N ALA A 116 5.38 -21.00 -1.17
CA ALA A 116 5.29 -22.26 -1.90
C ALA A 116 6.33 -23.31 -1.48
N LYS A 117 7.21 -22.97 -0.52
CA LYS A 117 8.32 -23.85 -0.06
C LYS A 117 9.23 -24.31 -1.20
N ALA A 118 9.37 -23.51 -2.25
CA ALA A 118 10.33 -23.75 -3.32
C ALA A 118 11.78 -23.61 -2.77
N PRO A 119 12.77 -24.35 -3.31
CA PRO A 119 14.16 -24.14 -2.95
C PRO A 119 14.65 -22.75 -3.37
N ALA A 120 15.65 -22.22 -2.66
CA ALA A 120 16.44 -21.10 -3.16
C ALA A 120 17.34 -21.62 -4.30
N ASP A 121 17.33 -20.91 -5.43
CA ASP A 121 18.28 -21.07 -6.52
C ASP A 121 19.65 -20.46 -6.19
#